data_AF-A0A5B9PCJ6-F1
#
_entry.id   AF-A0A5B9PCJ6-F1
#
_cell.length_a   1.000
_cell.length_b   1.000
_cell.length_c   1.000
_cell.angle_alpha   90.00
_cell.angle_beta   90.00
_cell.angle_gamma   90.00
#
_symmetry.space_group_name_H-M   'P 1'
#
loop_
_entity.id
_entity.type
_entity.pdbx_description
1 polymer ?
#
loop_
_entity_poly.entity_id
_entity_poly.type
_entity_poly.pdbx_seq_one_letter_code
_entity_poly.pdbx_strand_id
1 'polypeptide(L)'
;MSVNRWNFLTAALLGMFLCLPSVAAETDVVDSFRDHVQSLDVKDSQKSLAEESIDAFSEDSPGEAITAGLIAIYPEYGTAIDSSEVDDSEKTVKLLKPLTESADKFLAADSSFFLARTLMNEEQFESALPLLESLKKNYADHTMHTGTSDYYLGVAHAGLLENQKAIDSFVEFLDSNPDAPERMRVSAWRQVQGLQTIEEGKLDDVHQRMEYSRRRLDLEKTDDPTQVEQEKVVTMLTKLIKEAEKKECSGSCKNCNKPGENKPSAGKKPQQASKKPQQKKSESGKNAKAADGKAVVKTYEDTPASPWSRLRDRSRDPANNAIKEKLPAKYRDIVEKYMEKANGEPSGQ
;
A
#
# COMPACT_ATOMS: atom_id res chain seq x y z
N MET A 1 18.99 -30.39 61.13
CA MET A 1 18.41 -31.74 61.32
C MET A 1 17.22 -31.90 60.37
N SER A 2 16.69 -33.12 60.23
CA SER A 2 15.60 -33.47 59.29
C SER A 2 14.29 -32.71 59.55
N VAL A 3 13.47 -32.48 58.50
CA VAL A 3 12.10 -33.06 58.34
C VAL A 3 11.70 -33.01 56.85
N ASN A 4 11.12 -34.11 56.34
CA ASN A 4 10.44 -34.18 55.03
C ASN A 4 8.93 -33.88 55.17
N ARG A 5 8.34 -33.23 54.14
CA ARG A 5 6.94 -33.39 53.66
C ARG A 5 6.84 -32.70 52.28
N TRP A 6 6.66 -33.39 51.16
CA TRP A 6 5.50 -34.18 50.67
C TRP A 6 4.21 -33.37 50.46
N ASN A 7 3.92 -33.16 49.17
CA ASN A 7 2.63 -33.06 48.48
C ASN A 7 1.43 -32.40 49.19
N PHE A 8 0.97 -31.31 48.58
CA PHE A 8 -0.43 -31.23 48.13
C PHE A 8 -0.46 -30.71 46.69
N LEU A 9 -1.22 -31.37 45.81
CA LEU A 9 -1.65 -30.78 44.55
C LEU A 9 -2.92 -29.96 44.81
N THR A 10 -2.92 -28.72 44.36
CA THR A 10 -4.14 -27.92 44.16
C THR A 10 -4.10 -27.37 42.75
N ALA A 11 -4.98 -27.87 41.87
CA ALA A 11 -5.02 -27.45 40.48
C ALA A 11 -5.59 -26.03 40.37
N ALA A 12 -4.73 -25.07 40.02
CA ALA A 12 -5.16 -23.73 39.65
C ALA A 12 -5.70 -23.73 38.21
N LEU A 13 -6.97 -24.14 38.07
CA LEU A 13 -7.72 -24.03 36.82
C LEU A 13 -8.12 -22.55 36.61
N LEU A 14 -7.13 -21.71 36.29
CA LEU A 14 -7.37 -20.30 36.01
C LEU A 14 -8.09 -20.19 34.66
N GLY A 15 -9.23 -19.50 34.65
CA GLY A 15 -10.14 -19.50 33.51
C GLY A 15 -9.51 -18.94 32.24
N MET A 16 -9.75 -19.63 31.12
CA MET A 16 -9.59 -19.07 29.78
C MET A 16 -10.66 -17.98 29.61
N PHE A 17 -10.33 -16.74 29.98
CA PHE A 17 -11.20 -15.59 29.77
C PHE A 17 -11.34 -15.37 28.26
N LEU A 18 -12.48 -15.79 27.70
CA LEU A 18 -12.88 -15.39 26.37
C LEU A 18 -13.20 -13.90 26.42
N CYS A 19 -12.29 -13.07 25.90
CA CYS A 19 -12.59 -11.68 25.64
C CYS A 19 -13.70 -11.60 24.59
N LEU A 20 -14.87 -11.12 25.02
CA LEU A 20 -15.96 -10.64 24.16
C LEU A 20 -16.23 -9.14 24.43
N PRO A 21 -15.22 -8.24 24.26
CA PRO A 21 -15.38 -6.82 24.61
C PRO A 21 -16.12 -6.00 23.54
N SER A 22 -16.08 -6.40 22.26
CA SER A 22 -16.56 -5.57 21.14
C SER A 22 -18.07 -5.31 21.24
N VAL A 23 -18.87 -6.39 21.18
CA VAL A 23 -20.34 -6.31 21.14
C VAL A 23 -20.96 -5.53 22.30
N ALA A 24 -20.37 -5.61 23.50
CA ALA A 24 -20.90 -4.88 24.67
C ALA A 24 -20.63 -3.37 24.58
N ALA A 25 -19.45 -2.95 24.13
CA ALA A 25 -19.16 -1.53 23.91
C ALA A 25 -19.99 -0.95 22.74
N GLU A 26 -20.27 -1.78 21.73
CA GLU A 26 -21.08 -1.42 20.57
C GLU A 26 -22.56 -1.19 20.92
N THR A 27 -23.15 -2.00 21.80
CA THR A 27 -24.53 -1.76 22.29
C THR A 27 -24.64 -0.50 23.16
N ASP A 28 -23.66 -0.27 24.04
CA ASP A 28 -23.69 0.85 25.00
C ASP A 28 -23.76 2.23 24.30
N VAL A 29 -23.09 2.39 23.13
CA VAL A 29 -23.11 3.65 22.36
C VAL A 29 -24.47 3.88 21.67
N VAL A 30 -25.12 2.84 21.18
CA VAL A 30 -26.45 2.96 20.53
C VAL A 30 -27.56 3.23 21.55
N ASP A 31 -27.51 2.58 22.71
CA ASP A 31 -28.45 2.88 23.80
C ASP A 31 -28.21 4.29 24.37
N SER A 32 -26.95 4.72 24.52
CA SER A 32 -26.64 6.11 24.90
C SER A 32 -27.08 7.13 23.85
N PHE A 33 -27.10 6.77 22.56
CA PHE A 33 -27.68 7.61 21.52
C PHE A 33 -29.21 7.69 21.64
N ARG A 34 -29.90 6.58 21.90
CA ARG A 34 -31.36 6.55 22.12
C ARG A 34 -31.79 7.45 23.29
N ASP A 35 -31.10 7.37 24.43
CA ASP A 35 -31.33 8.25 25.58
C ASP A 35 -31.08 9.73 25.23
N HIS A 36 -30.04 10.01 24.43
CA HIS A 36 -29.75 11.35 23.93
C HIS A 36 -30.86 11.88 23.02
N VAL A 37 -31.36 11.09 22.06
CA VAL A 37 -32.51 11.44 21.19
C VAL A 37 -33.75 11.82 22.00
N GLN A 38 -34.03 11.08 23.09
CA GLN A 38 -35.14 11.41 23.98
C GLN A 38 -34.91 12.73 24.75
N SER A 39 -33.66 13.08 25.06
CA SER A 39 -33.31 14.33 25.75
C SER A 39 -33.41 15.61 24.88
N LEU A 40 -33.32 15.49 23.56
CA LEU A 40 -33.28 16.64 22.63
C LEU A 40 -34.58 17.47 22.62
N ASP A 41 -34.45 18.80 22.47
CA ASP A 41 -35.59 19.73 22.25
C ASP A 41 -36.00 19.76 20.77
N VAL A 42 -36.50 18.62 20.29
CA VAL A 42 -37.00 18.40 18.92
C VAL A 42 -38.39 17.79 18.94
N LYS A 43 -39.12 17.92 17.82
CA LYS A 43 -40.52 17.47 17.72
C LYS A 43 -40.66 15.98 18.00
N ASP A 44 -41.72 15.59 18.70
CA ASP A 44 -42.04 14.18 19.00
C ASP A 44 -42.10 13.31 17.73
N SER A 45 -42.54 13.87 16.60
CA SER A 45 -42.56 13.19 15.31
C SER A 45 -41.16 12.87 14.76
N GLN A 46 -40.15 13.69 15.09
CA GLN A 46 -38.76 13.43 14.71
C GLN A 46 -38.11 12.41 15.64
N LYS A 47 -38.43 12.45 16.95
CA LYS A 47 -38.01 11.42 17.90
C LYS A 47 -38.53 10.04 17.51
N SER A 48 -39.84 9.94 17.22
CA SER A 48 -40.46 8.68 16.79
C SER A 48 -39.88 8.13 15.50
N LEU A 49 -39.54 8.99 14.52
CA LEU A 49 -38.88 8.56 13.28
C LEU A 49 -37.43 8.14 13.53
N ALA A 50 -36.72 8.81 14.45
CA ALA A 50 -35.36 8.43 14.84
C ALA A 50 -35.35 7.08 15.58
N GLU A 51 -36.30 6.83 16.49
CA GLU A 51 -36.44 5.53 17.17
C GLU A 51 -36.81 4.40 16.18
N GLU A 52 -37.76 4.61 15.28
CA GLU A 52 -38.10 3.66 14.21
C GLU A 52 -36.88 3.37 13.31
N SER A 53 -36.04 4.38 13.05
CA SER A 53 -34.78 4.23 12.30
C SER A 53 -33.71 3.48 13.09
N ILE A 54 -33.54 3.75 14.38
CA ILE A 54 -32.58 3.04 15.24
C ILE A 54 -32.96 1.57 15.34
N ASP A 55 -34.22 1.26 15.63
CA ASP A 55 -34.74 -0.10 15.76
C ASP A 55 -34.61 -0.92 14.46
N ALA A 56 -34.68 -0.25 13.29
CA ALA A 56 -34.54 -0.91 11.99
C ALA A 56 -33.11 -1.37 11.66
N PHE A 57 -32.09 -0.81 12.31
CA PHE A 57 -30.67 -1.10 12.04
C PHE A 57 -29.89 -1.66 13.25
N SER A 58 -30.39 -1.53 14.47
CA SER A 58 -29.62 -1.85 15.69
C SER A 58 -29.23 -3.32 15.86
N GLU A 59 -29.89 -4.27 15.18
CA GLU A 59 -29.50 -5.70 15.21
C GLU A 59 -28.46 -6.07 14.14
N ASP A 60 -28.58 -5.54 12.91
CA ASP A 60 -27.75 -5.94 11.75
C ASP A 60 -26.59 -4.98 11.46
N SER A 61 -26.74 -3.67 11.72
CA SER A 61 -25.69 -2.66 11.51
C SER A 61 -25.82 -1.50 12.52
N PRO A 62 -25.31 -1.67 13.75
CA PRO A 62 -25.43 -0.68 14.83
C PRO A 62 -24.86 0.72 14.49
N GLY A 63 -23.92 0.80 13.54
CA GLY A 63 -23.43 2.08 13.02
C GLY A 63 -24.43 2.83 12.15
N GLU A 64 -25.15 2.13 11.27
CA GLU A 64 -26.20 2.72 10.43
C GLU A 64 -27.39 3.22 11.27
N ALA A 65 -27.65 2.60 12.43
CA ALA A 65 -28.68 3.04 13.37
C ALA A 65 -28.46 4.48 13.87
N ILE A 66 -27.20 4.87 14.17
CA ILE A 66 -26.88 6.23 14.62
C ILE A 66 -27.05 7.22 13.45
N THR A 67 -26.45 6.92 12.29
CA THR A 67 -26.56 7.78 11.11
C THR A 67 -28.02 7.98 10.68
N ALA A 68 -28.82 6.92 10.63
CA ALA A 68 -30.24 6.99 10.26
C ALA A 68 -31.07 7.81 11.28
N GLY A 69 -30.85 7.62 12.58
CA GLY A 69 -31.47 8.44 13.63
C GLY A 69 -31.09 9.92 13.53
N LEU A 70 -29.81 10.22 13.27
CA LEU A 70 -29.34 11.59 13.05
C LEU A 70 -29.99 12.24 11.81
N ILE A 71 -30.20 11.49 10.72
CA ILE A 71 -30.88 11.97 9.50
C ILE A 71 -32.34 12.36 9.79
N ALA A 72 -33.06 11.60 10.64
CA ALA A 72 -34.44 11.92 11.03
C ALA A 72 -34.54 13.20 11.91
N ILE A 73 -33.48 13.51 12.65
CA ILE A 73 -33.41 14.68 13.55
C ILE A 73 -32.91 15.94 12.81
N TYR A 74 -31.91 15.78 11.94
CA TYR A 74 -31.17 16.85 11.28
C TYR A 74 -31.28 16.73 9.74
N PRO A 75 -32.30 17.34 9.10
CA PRO A 75 -32.50 17.24 7.65
C PRO A 75 -31.30 17.73 6.82
N GLU A 76 -30.58 18.75 7.30
CA GLU A 76 -29.34 19.22 6.69
C GLU A 76 -28.24 18.14 6.66
N TYR A 77 -28.17 17.29 7.70
CA TYR A 77 -27.26 16.14 7.73
C TYR A 77 -27.65 15.09 6.68
N GLY A 78 -28.95 14.79 6.58
CA GLY A 78 -29.50 13.97 5.49
C GLY A 78 -29.03 14.44 4.12
N THR A 79 -29.20 15.73 3.79
CA THR A 79 -28.78 16.28 2.50
C THR A 79 -27.26 16.27 2.25
N ALA A 80 -26.46 16.08 3.32
CA ALA A 80 -25.00 15.95 3.27
C ALA A 80 -24.57 14.50 3.02
N ILE A 81 -25.23 13.53 3.68
CA ILE A 81 -25.07 12.10 3.41
C ILE A 81 -25.56 11.75 1.99
N ASP A 82 -26.70 12.29 1.55
CA ASP A 82 -27.20 12.18 0.17
C ASP A 82 -26.13 12.60 -0.86
N SER A 83 -25.35 13.65 -0.60
CA SER A 83 -24.23 14.05 -1.48
C SER A 83 -23.05 13.08 -1.46
N SER A 84 -22.82 12.40 -0.34
CA SER A 84 -21.75 11.40 -0.22
C SER A 84 -22.09 10.08 -0.92
N GLU A 85 -23.37 9.77 -1.16
CA GLU A 85 -23.79 8.58 -1.91
C GLU A 85 -23.71 8.75 -3.43
N VAL A 86 -23.77 9.99 -3.92
CA VAL A 86 -23.66 10.32 -5.36
C VAL A 86 -22.26 10.79 -5.78
N ASP A 87 -21.25 10.53 -4.94
CA ASP A 87 -19.84 10.92 -5.11
C ASP A 87 -19.63 12.45 -5.37
N ASP A 88 -20.50 13.31 -4.85
CA ASP A 88 -20.35 14.78 -4.91
C ASP A 88 -19.47 15.26 -3.73
N SER A 89 -18.16 15.00 -3.83
CA SER A 89 -17.19 15.30 -2.77
C SER A 89 -17.11 16.79 -2.41
N GLU A 90 -17.22 17.71 -3.38
CA GLU A 90 -17.20 19.16 -3.10
C GLU A 90 -18.40 19.59 -2.26
N LYS A 91 -19.62 19.17 -2.63
CA LYS A 91 -20.84 19.48 -1.88
C LYS A 91 -20.82 18.79 -0.51
N THR A 92 -20.38 17.54 -0.44
CA THR A 92 -20.29 16.76 0.80
C THR A 92 -19.36 17.45 1.80
N VAL A 93 -18.14 17.81 1.39
CA VAL A 93 -17.18 18.55 2.24
C VAL A 93 -17.76 19.89 2.70
N LYS A 94 -18.48 20.60 1.82
CA LYS A 94 -19.11 21.88 2.14
C LYS A 94 -20.27 21.78 3.14
N LEU A 95 -21.04 20.69 3.11
CA LEU A 95 -22.19 20.48 3.98
C LEU A 95 -21.81 19.86 5.34
N LEU A 96 -20.89 18.88 5.37
CA LEU A 96 -20.49 18.22 6.62
C LEU A 96 -19.57 19.09 7.50
N LYS A 97 -18.71 19.93 6.90
CA LYS A 97 -17.74 20.74 7.65
C LYS A 97 -18.33 21.64 8.76
N PRO A 98 -19.45 22.37 8.59
CA PRO A 98 -20.06 23.09 9.71
C PRO A 98 -20.66 22.17 10.78
N LEU A 99 -21.04 20.93 10.42
CA LEU A 99 -21.68 19.98 11.35
C LEU A 99 -20.65 19.29 12.27
N THR A 100 -19.37 19.20 11.88
CA THR A 100 -18.28 18.73 12.76
C THR A 100 -18.02 19.64 13.96
N GLU A 101 -18.57 20.86 13.95
CA GLU A 101 -18.51 21.85 15.04
C GLU A 101 -19.84 21.93 15.83
N SER A 102 -20.75 20.98 15.64
CA SER A 102 -22.04 20.93 16.34
C SER A 102 -21.87 20.79 17.87
N ALA A 103 -22.83 21.37 18.61
CA ALA A 103 -22.96 21.16 20.05
C ALA A 103 -23.52 19.76 20.40
N ASP A 104 -24.22 19.12 19.45
CA ASP A 104 -24.54 17.70 19.52
C ASP A 104 -23.30 16.89 19.14
N LYS A 105 -22.79 16.11 20.10
CA LYS A 105 -21.59 15.29 19.92
C LYS A 105 -21.78 14.09 19.00
N PHE A 106 -22.97 13.48 18.95
CA PHE A 106 -23.23 12.38 18.03
C PHE A 106 -23.25 12.92 16.60
N LEU A 107 -23.93 14.05 16.37
CA LEU A 107 -23.91 14.72 15.06
C LEU A 107 -22.49 15.16 14.67
N ALA A 108 -21.73 15.75 15.60
CA ALA A 108 -20.37 16.21 15.35
C ALA A 108 -19.41 15.05 15.05
N ALA A 109 -19.56 13.92 15.75
CA ALA A 109 -18.77 12.72 15.52
C ALA A 109 -19.11 12.08 14.17
N ASP A 110 -20.39 11.80 13.89
CA ASP A 110 -20.80 11.14 12.66
C ASP A 110 -20.44 11.99 11.43
N SER A 111 -20.70 13.32 11.49
CA SER A 111 -20.24 14.27 10.47
C SER A 111 -18.73 14.29 10.30
N SER A 112 -17.95 14.14 11.38
CA SER A 112 -16.48 14.08 11.32
C SER A 112 -16.00 12.81 10.63
N PHE A 113 -16.68 11.67 10.84
CA PHE A 113 -16.35 10.42 10.17
C PHE A 113 -16.66 10.48 8.68
N PHE A 114 -17.87 10.89 8.29
CA PHE A 114 -18.21 10.98 6.87
C PHE A 114 -17.35 12.02 6.15
N LEU A 115 -17.08 13.18 6.77
CA LEU A 115 -16.16 14.18 6.21
C LEU A 115 -14.73 13.62 6.06
N ALA A 116 -14.22 12.91 7.06
CA ALA A 116 -12.92 12.26 6.98
C ALA A 116 -12.91 11.21 5.86
N ARG A 117 -13.95 10.38 5.73
CA ARG A 117 -14.09 9.36 4.68
C ARG A 117 -14.09 9.98 3.28
N THR A 118 -14.83 11.06 3.04
CA THR A 118 -14.78 11.79 1.76
C THR A 118 -13.35 12.31 1.49
N LEU A 119 -12.71 12.94 2.47
CA LEU A 119 -11.34 13.44 2.33
C LEU A 119 -10.31 12.31 2.14
N MET A 120 -10.53 11.12 2.69
CA MET A 120 -9.69 9.93 2.46
C MET A 120 -9.85 9.38 1.04
N ASN A 121 -11.06 9.41 0.48
CA ASN A 121 -11.33 9.01 -0.91
C ASN A 121 -10.63 9.95 -1.91
N GLU A 122 -10.65 11.26 -1.64
CA GLU A 122 -9.98 12.31 -2.42
C GLU A 122 -8.44 12.38 -2.19
N GLU A 123 -7.85 11.38 -1.54
CA GLU A 123 -6.45 11.34 -1.08
C GLU A 123 -5.99 12.61 -0.28
N GLN A 124 -6.90 13.37 0.31
CA GLN A 124 -6.65 14.59 1.09
C GLN A 124 -6.22 14.30 2.54
N PHE A 125 -5.21 13.45 2.71
CA PHE A 125 -4.77 12.94 4.01
C PHE A 125 -4.39 14.04 5.02
N GLU A 126 -3.83 15.17 4.58
CA GLU A 126 -3.54 16.32 5.47
C GLU A 126 -4.81 16.91 6.12
N SER A 127 -5.95 16.84 5.41
CA SER A 127 -7.25 17.36 5.86
C SER A 127 -8.01 16.33 6.69
N ALA A 128 -7.89 15.03 6.36
CA ALA A 128 -8.59 13.94 7.03
C ALA A 128 -7.99 13.61 8.41
N LEU A 129 -6.65 13.64 8.55
CA LEU A 129 -5.94 13.24 9.76
C LEU A 129 -6.47 13.88 11.08
N PRO A 130 -6.67 15.21 11.20
CA PRO A 130 -7.16 15.81 12.44
C PRO A 130 -8.59 15.41 12.80
N LEU A 131 -9.44 15.08 11.82
CA LEU A 131 -10.80 14.58 12.06
C LEU A 131 -10.74 13.15 12.64
N LEU A 132 -9.93 12.28 12.02
CA LEU A 132 -9.69 10.91 12.47
C LEU A 132 -9.07 10.85 13.88
N GLU A 133 -8.09 11.73 14.16
CA GLU A 133 -7.55 11.87 15.52
C GLU A 133 -8.60 12.37 16.53
N SER A 134 -9.49 13.29 16.12
CA SER A 134 -10.55 13.81 16.99
C SER A 134 -11.60 12.74 17.31
N LEU A 135 -11.99 11.92 16.32
CA LEU A 135 -12.89 10.77 16.52
C LEU A 135 -12.35 9.84 17.60
N LYS A 136 -11.09 9.42 17.47
CA LYS A 136 -10.42 8.53 18.43
C LYS A 136 -10.29 9.12 19.84
N LYS A 137 -10.06 10.44 19.96
CA LYS A 137 -9.70 11.10 21.24
C LYS A 137 -10.86 11.75 21.98
N ASN A 138 -11.85 12.27 21.25
CA ASN A 138 -12.90 13.15 21.78
C ASN A 138 -14.31 12.57 21.65
N TYR A 139 -14.51 11.61 20.73
CA TYR A 139 -15.83 11.11 20.36
C TYR A 139 -15.98 9.57 20.44
N ALA A 140 -15.03 8.86 21.06
CA ALA A 140 -15.06 7.39 21.15
C ALA A 140 -16.39 6.85 21.71
N ASP A 141 -16.94 7.48 22.75
CA ASP A 141 -18.22 7.08 23.36
C ASP A 141 -19.47 7.56 22.59
N HIS A 142 -19.28 8.20 21.42
CA HIS A 142 -20.32 8.87 20.63
C HIS A 142 -20.29 8.49 19.14
N THR A 143 -19.54 7.46 18.75
CA THR A 143 -19.51 6.96 17.37
C THR A 143 -19.19 5.48 17.27
N MET A 144 -19.90 4.79 16.38
CA MET A 144 -19.64 3.41 15.99
C MET A 144 -18.48 3.27 14.99
N HIS A 145 -17.86 4.37 14.58
CA HIS A 145 -16.86 4.40 13.51
C HIS A 145 -15.41 4.41 14.00
N THR A 146 -15.17 4.17 15.29
CA THR A 146 -13.83 4.11 15.92
C THR A 146 -12.86 3.18 15.17
N GLY A 147 -13.19 1.90 15.01
CA GLY A 147 -12.33 0.92 14.33
C GLY A 147 -12.07 1.22 12.85
N THR A 148 -13.04 1.82 12.14
CA THR A 148 -12.82 2.25 10.75
C THR A 148 -11.94 3.51 10.70
N SER A 149 -12.04 4.39 11.71
CA SER A 149 -11.19 5.57 11.84
C SER A 149 -9.75 5.20 12.17
N ASP A 150 -9.52 4.21 13.03
CA ASP A 150 -8.19 3.65 13.31
C ASP A 150 -7.52 3.10 12.05
N TYR A 151 -8.27 2.34 11.23
CA TYR A 151 -7.78 1.87 9.94
C TYR A 151 -7.41 3.05 9.02
N TYR A 152 -8.25 4.08 8.95
CA TYR A 152 -7.98 5.27 8.14
C TYR A 152 -6.81 6.12 8.66
N LEU A 153 -6.53 6.17 9.97
CA LEU A 153 -5.31 6.80 10.51
C LEU A 153 -4.04 6.14 9.94
N GLY A 154 -3.98 4.81 9.92
CA GLY A 154 -2.87 4.08 9.30
C GLY A 154 -2.69 4.39 7.81
N VAL A 155 -3.81 4.46 7.06
CA VAL A 155 -3.78 4.84 5.63
C VAL A 155 -3.31 6.29 5.44
N ALA A 156 -3.81 7.22 6.25
CA ALA A 156 -3.44 8.64 6.17
C ALA A 156 -1.95 8.85 6.48
N HIS A 157 -1.44 8.27 7.58
CA HIS A 157 -0.02 8.33 7.91
C HIS A 157 0.87 7.72 6.79
N ALA A 158 0.47 6.60 6.20
CA ALA A 158 1.21 5.99 5.08
C ALA A 158 1.24 6.91 3.85
N GLY A 159 0.10 7.52 3.50
CA GLY A 159 -0.02 8.48 2.41
C GLY A 159 0.64 9.85 2.69
N LEU A 160 1.10 10.08 3.92
CA LEU A 160 1.89 11.24 4.36
C LEU A 160 3.39 10.92 4.53
N LEU A 161 3.85 9.71 4.15
CA LEU A 161 5.22 9.19 4.35
C LEU A 161 5.62 8.99 5.83
N GLU A 162 4.65 9.00 6.75
CA GLU A 162 4.88 8.83 8.19
C GLU A 162 4.92 7.34 8.57
N ASN A 163 5.76 6.57 7.88
CA ASN A 163 5.75 5.10 7.85
C ASN A 163 5.72 4.43 9.25
N GLN A 164 6.42 4.98 10.25
CA GLN A 164 6.36 4.42 11.61
C GLN A 164 4.98 4.61 12.24
N LYS A 165 4.42 5.83 12.21
CA LYS A 165 3.06 6.09 12.72
C LYS A 165 2.02 5.22 11.99
N ALA A 166 2.20 5.02 10.69
CA ALA A 166 1.33 4.15 9.90
C ALA A 166 1.39 2.69 10.38
N ILE A 167 2.59 2.15 10.63
CA ILE A 167 2.76 0.83 11.25
C ILE A 167 2.08 0.79 12.62
N ASP A 168 2.34 1.80 13.48
CA ASP A 168 1.80 1.86 14.84
C ASP A 168 0.26 1.87 14.83
N SER A 169 -0.37 2.71 14.01
CA SER A 169 -1.83 2.76 13.85
C SER A 169 -2.43 1.49 13.25
N PHE A 170 -1.77 0.86 12.26
CA PHE A 170 -2.27 -0.41 11.71
C PHE A 170 -2.13 -1.58 12.69
N VAL A 171 -1.10 -1.60 13.54
CA VAL A 171 -0.96 -2.58 14.62
C VAL A 171 -2.02 -2.33 15.69
N GLU A 172 -2.19 -1.08 16.14
CA GLU A 172 -3.21 -0.70 17.12
C GLU A 172 -4.63 -1.05 16.62
N PHE A 173 -4.93 -0.81 15.33
CA PHE A 173 -6.16 -1.24 14.68
C PHE A 173 -6.36 -2.76 14.77
N LEU A 174 -5.33 -3.55 14.41
CA LEU A 174 -5.39 -5.01 14.39
C LEU A 174 -5.54 -5.65 15.77
N ASP A 175 -4.92 -5.05 16.79
CA ASP A 175 -4.98 -5.52 18.18
C ASP A 175 -6.29 -5.10 18.88
N SER A 176 -6.77 -3.87 18.61
CA SER A 176 -7.96 -3.31 19.27
C SER A 176 -9.28 -3.72 18.61
N ASN A 177 -9.28 -4.03 17.30
CA ASN A 177 -10.48 -4.32 16.52
C ASN A 177 -10.41 -5.74 15.91
N PRO A 178 -10.36 -6.82 16.72
CA PRO A 178 -10.20 -8.19 16.24
C PRO A 178 -11.37 -8.65 15.35
N ASP A 179 -12.58 -8.14 15.60
CA ASP A 179 -13.80 -8.53 14.88
C ASP A 179 -14.10 -7.63 13.66
N ALA A 180 -13.22 -6.65 13.37
CA ALA A 180 -13.36 -5.79 12.19
C ALA A 180 -13.35 -6.59 10.87
N PRO A 181 -14.03 -6.10 9.81
CA PRO A 181 -14.20 -6.84 8.56
C PRO A 181 -12.88 -7.37 7.99
N GLU A 182 -12.85 -8.67 7.61
CA GLU A 182 -11.63 -9.37 7.17
C GLU A 182 -10.84 -8.59 6.11
N ARG A 183 -11.55 -7.95 5.16
CA ARG A 183 -10.93 -7.10 4.12
C ARG A 183 -10.05 -5.99 4.69
N MET A 184 -10.45 -5.36 5.80
CA MET A 184 -9.69 -4.29 6.47
C MET A 184 -8.51 -4.88 7.24
N ARG A 185 -8.71 -5.96 7.99
CA ARG A 185 -7.65 -6.64 8.76
C ARG A 185 -6.55 -7.21 7.85
N VAL A 186 -6.92 -7.88 6.76
CA VAL A 186 -5.97 -8.37 5.75
C VAL A 186 -5.27 -7.22 5.02
N SER A 187 -5.95 -6.10 4.78
CA SER A 187 -5.32 -4.89 4.23
C SER A 187 -4.30 -4.29 5.19
N ALA A 188 -4.68 -4.00 6.44
CA ALA A 188 -3.80 -3.44 7.47
C ALA A 188 -2.56 -4.31 7.70
N TRP A 189 -2.72 -5.64 7.80
CA TRP A 189 -1.59 -6.56 7.93
C TRP A 189 -0.64 -6.49 6.72
N ARG A 190 -1.16 -6.42 5.48
CA ARG A 190 -0.34 -6.23 4.28
C ARG A 190 0.37 -4.87 4.28
N GLN A 191 -0.28 -3.81 4.73
CA GLN A 191 0.33 -2.48 4.85
C GLN A 191 1.48 -2.49 5.85
N VAL A 192 1.30 -3.11 7.03
CA VAL A 192 2.39 -3.30 8.02
C VAL A 192 3.56 -4.06 7.41
N GLN A 193 3.31 -5.20 6.73
CA GLN A 193 4.38 -5.97 6.08
C GLN A 193 5.08 -5.18 4.96
N GLY A 194 4.33 -4.43 4.16
CA GLY A 194 4.90 -3.55 3.12
C GLY A 194 5.81 -2.49 3.74
N LEU A 195 5.27 -1.67 4.64
CA LEU A 195 5.98 -0.57 5.31
C LEU A 195 7.24 -1.06 6.05
N GLN A 196 7.20 -2.24 6.69
CA GLN A 196 8.36 -2.84 7.36
C GLN A 196 9.50 -3.26 6.41
N THR A 197 9.25 -3.40 5.11
CA THR A 197 10.29 -3.73 4.11
C THR A 197 10.93 -2.51 3.44
N ILE A 198 10.48 -1.29 3.74
CA ILE A 198 10.93 -0.08 3.06
C ILE A 198 12.26 0.42 3.66
N GLU A 199 13.35 0.16 2.95
CA GLU A 199 14.67 0.72 3.22
C GLU A 199 14.83 2.11 2.56
N GLU A 200 15.33 3.10 3.31
CA GLU A 200 15.58 4.46 2.78
C GLU A 200 16.55 4.45 1.58
N GLY A 201 16.19 5.18 0.53
CA GLY A 201 16.95 5.29 -0.71
C GLY A 201 16.90 4.06 -1.62
N LYS A 202 16.02 3.08 -1.37
CA LYS A 202 15.69 2.00 -2.32
C LYS A 202 14.55 2.39 -3.25
N LEU A 203 14.17 1.47 -4.14
CA LEU A 203 13.11 1.68 -5.12
C LEU A 203 11.73 1.85 -4.46
N ASP A 204 11.48 1.20 -3.33
CA ASP A 204 10.18 1.24 -2.65
C ASP A 204 9.94 2.57 -1.91
N ASP A 205 10.98 3.11 -1.27
CA ASP A 205 11.02 4.48 -0.73
C ASP A 205 10.91 5.53 -1.85
N VAL A 206 11.54 5.28 -3.00
CA VAL A 206 11.41 6.13 -4.19
C VAL A 206 9.97 6.11 -4.75
N HIS A 207 9.30 4.95 -4.82
CA HIS A 207 7.89 4.95 -5.21
C HIS A 207 7.06 5.71 -4.19
N GLN A 208 7.10 5.39 -2.89
CA GLN A 208 6.29 6.12 -1.90
C GLN A 208 6.37 7.65 -2.05
N ARG A 209 7.56 8.21 -2.26
CA ARG A 209 7.75 9.65 -2.51
C ARG A 209 7.23 10.11 -3.87
N MET A 210 7.29 9.28 -4.91
CA MET A 210 6.66 9.53 -6.21
C MET A 210 5.13 9.53 -6.11
N GLU A 211 4.50 8.53 -5.52
CA GLU A 211 3.03 8.47 -5.41
C GLU A 211 2.47 9.49 -4.40
N TYR A 212 3.25 9.90 -3.38
CA TYR A 212 3.01 11.11 -2.57
C TYR A 212 3.07 12.39 -3.41
N SER A 213 4.09 12.52 -4.26
CA SER A 213 4.24 13.68 -5.15
C SER A 213 3.11 13.75 -6.18
N ARG A 214 2.69 12.60 -6.73
CA ARG A 214 1.52 12.44 -7.61
C ARG A 214 0.27 12.97 -6.92
N ARG A 215 -0.06 12.43 -5.75
CA ARG A 215 -1.20 12.84 -4.91
C ARG A 215 -1.26 14.35 -4.70
N ARG A 216 -0.13 14.97 -4.34
CA ARG A 216 -0.07 16.41 -4.09
C ARG A 216 -0.19 17.24 -5.36
N LEU A 217 0.35 16.78 -6.49
CA LEU A 217 0.15 17.44 -7.79
C LEU A 217 -1.30 17.34 -8.30
N ASP A 218 -1.96 16.20 -8.10
CA ASP A 218 -3.37 16.01 -8.45
C ASP A 218 -4.30 16.92 -7.60
N LEU A 219 -3.88 17.25 -6.37
CA LEU A 219 -4.51 18.25 -5.49
C LEU A 219 -4.00 19.69 -5.71
N GLU A 220 -3.27 19.97 -6.81
CA GLU A 220 -2.62 21.25 -7.17
C GLU A 220 -1.60 21.80 -6.14
N LYS A 221 -1.27 21.05 -5.09
CA LYS A 221 -0.36 21.41 -3.98
C LYS A 221 1.12 21.38 -4.43
N THR A 222 1.58 22.48 -5.03
CA THR A 222 2.93 22.67 -5.60
C THR A 222 3.93 23.38 -4.66
N ASP A 223 3.61 23.44 -3.37
CA ASP A 223 4.38 24.06 -2.29
C ASP A 223 5.65 23.28 -1.88
N ASP A 224 6.50 23.91 -1.06
CA ASP A 224 7.84 23.44 -0.67
C ASP A 224 7.93 21.95 -0.28
N PRO A 225 7.01 21.35 0.51
CA PRO A 225 7.05 19.92 0.85
C PRO A 225 6.98 19.01 -0.38
N THR A 226 6.15 19.37 -1.38
CA THR A 226 6.05 18.63 -2.64
C THR A 226 7.36 18.72 -3.42
N GLN A 227 7.97 19.91 -3.50
CA GLN A 227 9.23 20.12 -4.21
C GLN A 227 10.41 19.40 -3.53
N VAL A 228 10.45 19.40 -2.20
CA VAL A 228 11.48 18.69 -1.40
C VAL A 228 11.42 17.18 -1.61
N GLU A 229 10.22 16.57 -1.66
CA GLU A 229 10.10 15.13 -1.94
C GLU A 229 10.46 14.79 -3.41
N GLN A 230 10.12 15.66 -4.36
CA GLN A 230 10.56 15.51 -5.75
C GLN A 230 12.09 15.60 -5.91
N GLU A 231 12.77 16.52 -5.21
CA GLU A 231 14.24 16.60 -5.22
C GLU A 231 14.88 15.36 -4.56
N LYS A 232 14.29 14.84 -3.48
CA LYS A 232 14.72 13.57 -2.86
C LYS A 232 14.60 12.41 -3.85
N VAL A 233 13.47 12.26 -4.56
CA VAL A 233 13.27 11.25 -5.61
C VAL A 233 14.36 11.34 -6.68
N VAL A 234 14.60 12.52 -7.25
CA VAL A 234 15.64 12.74 -8.27
C VAL A 234 17.04 12.39 -7.73
N THR A 235 17.31 12.77 -6.48
CA THR A 235 18.58 12.48 -5.80
C THR A 235 18.78 10.98 -5.54
N MET A 236 17.74 10.26 -5.11
CA MET A 236 17.75 8.82 -4.86
C MET A 236 17.92 8.03 -6.17
N LEU A 237 17.12 8.33 -7.20
CA LEU A 237 17.27 7.73 -8.53
C LEU A 237 18.68 7.98 -9.10
N THR A 238 19.22 9.18 -8.95
CA THR A 238 20.59 9.52 -9.37
C THR A 238 21.65 8.71 -8.63
N LYS A 239 21.45 8.38 -7.35
CA LYS A 239 22.34 7.47 -6.59
C LYS A 239 22.22 6.03 -7.10
N LEU A 240 20.98 5.52 -7.25
CA LEU A 240 20.70 4.15 -7.69
C LEU A 240 21.23 3.86 -9.10
N ILE A 241 21.09 4.79 -10.04
CA ILE A 241 21.68 4.70 -11.40
C ILE A 241 23.21 4.59 -11.30
N LYS A 242 23.87 5.48 -10.54
CA LYS A 242 25.33 5.46 -10.35
C LYS A 242 25.83 4.20 -9.63
N GLU A 243 24.99 3.51 -8.87
CA GLU A 243 25.31 2.20 -8.32
C GLU A 243 25.17 1.08 -9.35
N ALA A 244 24.12 1.10 -10.18
CA ALA A 244 23.92 0.13 -11.25
C ALA A 244 25.07 0.20 -12.27
N GLU A 245 25.42 1.40 -12.75
CA GLU A 245 26.55 1.66 -13.64
C GLU A 245 27.86 1.07 -13.09
N LYS A 246 28.16 1.27 -11.81
CA LYS A 246 29.34 0.70 -11.14
C LYS A 246 29.31 -0.82 -11.09
N LYS A 247 28.16 -1.41 -10.76
CA LYS A 247 27.96 -2.87 -10.71
C LYS A 247 28.20 -3.48 -12.09
N GLU A 248 27.64 -2.91 -13.16
CA GLU A 248 27.88 -3.36 -14.54
C GLU A 248 29.34 -3.22 -14.99
N CYS A 249 29.96 -2.04 -14.75
CA CYS A 249 31.38 -1.83 -15.06
C CYS A 249 32.30 -2.84 -14.36
N SER A 250 31.98 -3.22 -13.12
CA SER A 250 32.75 -4.21 -12.35
C SER A 250 32.60 -5.65 -12.85
N GLY A 251 31.49 -5.96 -13.53
CA GLY A 251 31.14 -7.32 -13.91
C GLY A 251 31.82 -7.85 -15.18
N SER A 252 31.90 -7.04 -16.25
CA SER A 252 32.38 -7.57 -17.56
C SER A 252 32.92 -6.56 -18.57
N CYS A 253 33.61 -5.48 -18.15
CA CYS A 253 34.24 -4.55 -19.11
C CYS A 253 35.69 -4.17 -18.78
N LYS A 254 36.65 -4.89 -19.39
CA LYS A 254 38.09 -4.60 -19.32
C LYS A 254 38.54 -3.37 -20.12
N ASN A 255 37.62 -2.46 -20.46
CA ASN A 255 37.88 -1.30 -21.33
C ASN A 255 37.11 -0.01 -20.94
N CYS A 256 36.49 0.04 -19.75
CA CYS A 256 35.79 1.23 -19.25
C CYS A 256 36.74 2.31 -18.69
N ASN A 257 37.76 2.71 -19.46
CA ASN A 257 38.40 4.04 -19.38
C ASN A 257 39.51 4.23 -20.42
N LYS A 258 39.24 4.99 -21.49
CA LYS A 258 40.20 5.91 -22.15
C LYS A 258 39.54 6.73 -23.27
N PRO A 259 39.41 8.06 -23.15
CA PRO A 259 39.25 8.93 -24.29
C PRO A 259 40.63 9.17 -24.93
N GLY A 260 40.86 8.69 -26.15
CA GLY A 260 42.17 8.87 -26.81
C GLY A 260 42.29 8.31 -28.23
N GLU A 261 42.49 9.23 -29.17
CA GLU A 261 43.19 9.07 -30.46
C GLU A 261 42.81 7.91 -31.41
N ASN A 262 42.12 8.27 -32.51
CA ASN A 262 42.10 7.47 -33.72
C ASN A 262 43.52 7.39 -34.35
N LYS A 263 44.07 6.18 -34.48
CA LYS A 263 45.09 5.85 -35.49
C LYS A 263 44.73 4.54 -36.19
N PRO A 264 44.56 4.54 -37.53
CA PRO A 264 44.34 3.30 -38.27
C PRO A 264 45.65 2.51 -38.35
N SER A 265 45.57 1.19 -38.11
CA SER A 265 46.67 0.26 -38.38
C SER A 265 46.14 -0.89 -39.23
N ALA A 266 46.83 -1.19 -40.32
CA ALA A 266 46.33 -2.06 -41.37
C ALA A 266 46.69 -3.54 -41.16
N GLY A 267 45.66 -4.39 -41.23
CA GLY A 267 45.63 -5.77 -41.70
C GLY A 267 46.81 -6.74 -41.50
N LYS A 268 46.48 -7.95 -41.03
CA LYS A 268 46.91 -9.21 -41.67
C LYS A 268 45.93 -10.36 -41.42
N LYS A 269 46.01 -11.39 -42.28
CA LYS A 269 45.10 -12.55 -42.37
C LYS A 269 45.55 -13.73 -41.47
N PRO A 270 44.77 -14.82 -41.33
CA PRO A 270 44.75 -15.64 -40.11
C PRO A 270 45.74 -16.82 -40.10
N GLN A 271 45.86 -17.48 -38.95
CA GLN A 271 46.35 -18.85 -38.81
C GLN A 271 45.44 -19.68 -37.89
N GLN A 272 45.18 -20.93 -38.30
CA GLN A 272 44.54 -21.95 -37.48
C GLN A 272 45.60 -22.66 -36.61
N ALA A 273 45.25 -23.04 -35.38
CA ALA A 273 46.01 -24.03 -34.60
C ALA A 273 45.10 -24.80 -33.63
N SER A 274 44.76 -26.03 -33.98
CA SER A 274 43.91 -26.91 -33.16
C SER A 274 44.66 -27.49 -31.96
N LYS A 275 44.03 -27.57 -30.78
CA LYS A 275 44.36 -28.53 -29.70
C LYS A 275 43.26 -28.64 -28.64
N LYS A 276 42.74 -29.85 -28.42
CA LYS A 276 42.11 -30.28 -27.16
C LYS A 276 43.20 -30.65 -26.16
N PRO A 277 42.92 -30.64 -24.85
CA PRO A 277 42.86 -31.91 -24.12
C PRO A 277 41.60 -32.07 -23.23
N GLN A 278 41.42 -33.26 -22.64
CA GLN A 278 40.21 -33.69 -21.92
C GLN A 278 40.02 -33.07 -20.52
N GLN A 279 38.77 -33.03 -20.07
CA GLN A 279 38.40 -32.89 -18.65
C GLN A 279 38.23 -34.27 -17.98
N LYS A 280 38.73 -34.38 -16.74
CA LYS A 280 38.34 -35.34 -15.67
C LYS A 280 38.73 -34.72 -14.31
N LYS A 281 38.12 -35.06 -13.16
CA LYS A 281 36.72 -35.33 -12.80
C LYS A 281 36.64 -35.34 -11.26
N SER A 282 35.86 -34.45 -10.63
CA SER A 282 35.36 -34.60 -9.25
C SER A 282 34.42 -33.44 -8.88
N GLU A 283 33.54 -33.52 -7.89
CA GLU A 283 32.36 -34.40 -7.74
C GLU A 283 31.77 -34.26 -6.32
N SER A 284 30.97 -33.22 -6.07
CA SER A 284 29.88 -33.19 -5.07
C SER A 284 29.08 -31.87 -5.19
N GLY A 285 27.75 -31.87 -5.06
CA GLY A 285 26.90 -33.06 -4.92
C GLY A 285 25.39 -32.81 -5.06
N LYS A 286 24.70 -33.92 -5.35
CA LYS A 286 23.29 -34.23 -5.04
C LYS A 286 22.23 -33.15 -5.27
N ASN A 287 21.44 -33.34 -6.32
CA ASN A 287 19.99 -33.13 -6.25
C ASN A 287 19.26 -34.36 -6.83
N ALA A 288 17.99 -34.54 -6.49
CA ALA A 288 17.27 -35.81 -6.67
C ALA A 288 16.94 -36.15 -8.15
N LYS A 289 16.69 -37.43 -8.42
CA LYS A 289 16.24 -37.93 -9.74
C LYS A 289 14.72 -37.90 -9.84
N ALA A 290 14.20 -37.38 -10.95
CA ALA A 290 12.89 -37.79 -11.48
C ALA A 290 13.00 -39.19 -12.12
N ALA A 291 11.86 -39.88 -12.26
CA ALA A 291 11.81 -41.33 -12.52
C ALA A 291 11.79 -41.76 -14.01
N ASP A 292 12.07 -40.85 -14.95
CA ASP A 292 11.86 -41.05 -16.39
C ASP A 292 13.10 -40.75 -17.27
N GLY A 293 14.28 -40.60 -16.68
CA GLY A 293 15.57 -40.70 -17.38
C GLY A 293 15.96 -39.53 -18.30
N LYS A 294 15.12 -38.51 -18.46
CA LYS A 294 15.46 -37.27 -19.17
C LYS A 294 16.22 -36.31 -18.25
N ALA A 295 17.15 -35.55 -18.82
CA ALA A 295 17.79 -34.45 -18.11
C ALA A 295 16.80 -33.28 -17.97
N VAL A 296 16.53 -32.85 -16.74
CA VAL A 296 15.76 -31.62 -16.48
C VAL A 296 16.61 -30.43 -16.90
N VAL A 297 16.37 -29.94 -18.12
CA VAL A 297 16.85 -28.63 -18.56
C VAL A 297 16.06 -27.60 -17.76
N LYS A 298 16.75 -26.80 -16.93
CA LYS A 298 16.14 -25.61 -16.33
C LYS A 298 15.99 -24.54 -17.41
N THR A 299 14.82 -24.49 -18.04
CA THR A 299 14.38 -23.30 -18.77
C THR A 299 14.08 -22.17 -17.78
N TYR A 300 14.13 -20.93 -18.25
CA TYR A 300 13.91 -19.71 -17.43
C TYR A 300 12.41 -19.40 -17.23
N GLU A 301 11.59 -20.43 -17.03
CA GLU A 301 10.12 -20.32 -17.12
C GLU A 301 9.41 -20.29 -15.76
N ASP A 302 10.02 -20.85 -14.70
CA ASP A 302 9.41 -21.03 -13.38
C ASP A 302 9.61 -19.85 -12.39
N THR A 303 9.95 -18.65 -12.87
CA THR A 303 9.90 -17.41 -12.06
C THR A 303 8.86 -16.44 -12.62
N PRO A 304 8.22 -15.60 -11.78
CA PRO A 304 7.30 -14.56 -12.24
C PRO A 304 8.00 -13.50 -13.10
N ALA A 305 8.14 -13.78 -14.40
CA ALA A 305 8.77 -12.87 -15.35
C ALA A 305 7.97 -11.57 -15.43
N SER A 306 8.63 -10.45 -15.10
CA SER A 306 8.08 -9.10 -15.15
C SER A 306 7.39 -8.81 -16.49
N PRO A 307 6.28 -8.04 -16.55
CA PRO A 307 5.51 -7.80 -17.79
C PRO A 307 6.37 -7.37 -19.00
N TRP A 308 7.43 -6.61 -18.75
CA TRP A 308 8.43 -6.18 -19.74
C TRP A 308 9.14 -7.32 -20.48
N SER A 309 9.17 -8.52 -19.90
CA SER A 309 9.82 -9.72 -20.45
C SER A 309 9.00 -10.46 -21.51
N ARG A 310 7.73 -10.10 -21.75
CA ARG A 310 6.79 -10.88 -22.58
C ARG A 310 6.30 -10.19 -23.87
N LEU A 311 7.05 -9.22 -24.39
CA LEU A 311 6.81 -8.69 -25.74
C LEU A 311 7.19 -9.73 -26.81
N ARG A 312 6.16 -10.36 -27.40
CA ARG A 312 6.24 -11.39 -28.44
C ARG A 312 6.82 -10.83 -29.74
N ASP A 313 7.79 -11.51 -30.35
CA ASP A 313 8.72 -10.92 -31.32
C ASP A 313 8.08 -10.26 -32.54
N ARG A 314 6.98 -10.83 -33.05
CA ARG A 314 6.33 -10.39 -34.29
C ARG A 314 5.67 -9.00 -34.23
N SER A 315 5.69 -8.34 -33.08
CA SER A 315 5.25 -6.95 -32.90
C SER A 315 6.42 -5.95 -32.79
N ARG A 316 7.68 -6.42 -32.72
CA ARG A 316 8.86 -5.57 -32.51
C ARG A 316 9.33 -4.87 -33.78
N ASP A 317 9.19 -5.50 -34.94
CA ASP A 317 9.75 -5.03 -36.22
C ASP A 317 9.39 -3.58 -36.62
N PRO A 318 8.12 -3.13 -36.60
CA PRO A 318 7.80 -1.74 -36.98
C PRO A 318 8.37 -0.71 -35.99
N ALA A 319 8.39 -1.01 -34.70
CA ALA A 319 8.98 -0.15 -33.68
C ALA A 319 10.53 -0.11 -33.81
N ASN A 320 11.15 -1.27 -34.02
CA ASN A 320 12.59 -1.39 -34.24
C ASN A 320 13.05 -0.67 -35.51
N ASN A 321 12.27 -0.71 -36.59
CA ASN A 321 12.60 0.02 -37.82
C ASN A 321 12.49 1.54 -37.61
N ALA A 322 11.44 2.04 -36.94
CA ALA A 322 11.33 3.45 -36.59
C ALA A 322 12.48 3.93 -35.67
N ILE A 323 13.01 3.05 -34.80
CA ILE A 323 14.20 3.30 -33.99
C ILE A 323 15.47 3.31 -34.87
N LYS A 324 15.65 2.34 -35.77
CA LYS A 324 16.78 2.31 -36.72
C LYS A 324 16.82 3.57 -37.59
N GLU A 325 15.68 4.04 -38.08
CA GLU A 325 15.57 5.28 -38.86
C GLU A 325 16.03 6.51 -38.06
N LYS A 326 15.47 6.71 -36.86
CA LYS A 326 15.73 7.90 -36.04
C LYS A 326 17.11 7.92 -35.35
N LEU A 327 17.79 6.79 -35.23
CA LEU A 327 19.12 6.72 -34.61
C LEU A 327 20.25 7.18 -35.56
N PRO A 328 21.16 8.07 -35.10
CA PRO A 328 22.40 8.39 -35.80
C PRO A 328 23.23 7.14 -36.09
N ALA A 329 23.83 7.08 -37.28
CA ALA A 329 24.50 5.88 -37.83
C ALA A 329 25.42 5.16 -36.84
N LYS A 330 26.21 5.91 -36.05
CA LYS A 330 27.14 5.40 -35.01
C LYS A 330 26.53 4.46 -33.95
N TYR A 331 25.20 4.40 -33.82
CA TYR A 331 24.51 3.53 -32.85
C TYR A 331 23.80 2.33 -33.48
N ARG A 332 23.65 2.28 -34.81
CA ARG A 332 22.88 1.22 -35.51
C ARG A 332 23.53 -0.15 -35.31
N ASP A 333 24.83 -0.26 -35.58
CA ASP A 333 25.64 -1.48 -35.42
C ASP A 333 25.58 -2.09 -34.01
N ILE A 334 25.38 -1.27 -32.98
CA ILE A 334 25.36 -1.70 -31.57
C ILE A 334 23.99 -2.25 -31.23
N VAL A 335 22.91 -1.56 -31.62
CA VAL A 335 21.54 -2.04 -31.46
C VAL A 335 21.31 -3.31 -32.26
N GLU A 336 21.82 -3.39 -33.49
CA GLU A 336 21.67 -4.55 -34.36
C GLU A 336 22.29 -5.82 -33.75
N LYS A 337 23.54 -5.75 -33.27
CA LYS A 337 24.21 -6.86 -32.57
C LYS A 337 23.55 -7.23 -31.24
N TYR A 338 22.91 -6.27 -30.56
CA TYR A 338 22.17 -6.54 -29.33
C TYR A 338 20.87 -7.30 -29.63
N MET A 339 20.15 -6.90 -30.69
CA MET A 339 18.91 -7.55 -31.14
C MET A 339 19.17 -8.94 -31.75
N GLU A 340 20.21 -9.09 -32.57
CA GLU A 340 20.68 -10.37 -33.11
C GLU A 340 20.95 -11.38 -31.97
N LYS A 341 21.67 -10.94 -30.93
CA LYS A 341 21.94 -11.73 -29.72
C LYS A 341 20.68 -12.00 -28.88
N ALA A 342 19.69 -11.11 -28.89
CA ALA A 342 18.42 -11.30 -28.17
C ALA A 342 17.48 -12.28 -28.89
N ASN A 343 17.49 -12.30 -30.21
CA ASN A 343 16.66 -13.18 -31.04
C ASN A 343 17.22 -14.61 -31.15
N GLY A 344 18.48 -14.83 -30.77
CA GLY A 344 19.05 -16.17 -30.58
C GLY A 344 19.40 -16.93 -31.86
N GLU A 345 19.46 -16.28 -33.01
CA GLU A 345 19.87 -16.93 -34.26
C GLU A 345 21.38 -17.26 -34.25
N PRO A 346 21.79 -18.48 -34.63
CA PRO A 346 23.20 -18.82 -34.81
C PRO A 346 23.71 -18.23 -36.13
N SER A 347 24.53 -17.18 -36.05
CA SER A 347 25.18 -16.55 -37.21
C SER A 347 25.87 -17.61 -38.10
N GLY A 348 25.48 -17.65 -39.38
CA GLY A 348 26.00 -18.60 -40.37
C GLY A 348 27.50 -18.47 -40.66
N GLN A 349 28.02 -19.44 -41.40
CA GLN A 349 29.44 -19.59 -41.76
C GLN A 349 29.90 -18.59 -42.84
#